data_AF-A0AAD6S5T9-F1
#
_entry.id   AF-A0AAD6S5T9-F1
#
_cell.length_a   1.000
_cell.length_b   1.000
_cell.length_c   1.000
_cell.angle_alpha   90.00
_cell.angle_beta   90.00
_cell.angle_gamma   90.00
#
_symmetry.space_group_name_H-M   'P 1'
#
loop_
_entity.id
_entity.type
_entity.pdbx_description
1 polymer ?
#
loop_
_entity_poly.entity_id
_entity_poly.type
_entity_poly.pdbx_seq_one_letter_code
_entity_poly.pdbx_strand_id
1 'polypeptide(L)'
;MTFAAPVQQPGLIGCNSSNSTKLASDIDGVRFALSNINPSSAVGGNATLTRPIFNAQLALVAAAEATEPIQRIALFPTLAKPAPSNSIQLVLGALDNAQAQMSMIQLSKFATAFANNTDSMASANKFVLEAMDQANNLNCTSQDRISWFTFHPSLLLLPNGHLLLTTFDASGDLFTLNPNAAEPKAERLVTLPGNTGLSGIAPLGGDLYAISGGVHTHFSWAEGSMKLYVVSVITTADSTTGTLIGDPIPVPHTRMMNGMAVLPNRPHTILSADSAGRILRVDTDTRNVDIAFADDALAPPSDAKLPIGVNGIEVRGGYLYFTNSTRGTFARFPIDNDGNKTGPVEVLVQREGVAGFGNAFDDFTFDTQGNAYASVHSTTVVKITPEGEQSIFAGGGTSTTFDEPTSVALANDGNSIYVGTGGGQVINVKL
;
A
#
# COMPACT_ATOMS: atom_id res chain seq x y z
N MET A 1 11.88 33.57 -32.60
CA MET A 1 11.59 32.27 -31.97
C MET A 1 12.31 32.26 -30.64
N THR A 2 11.58 32.55 -29.58
CA THR A 2 12.09 32.71 -28.22
C THR A 2 11.96 31.36 -27.50
N PHE A 3 13.06 30.87 -26.95
CA PHE A 3 13.13 29.67 -26.11
C PHE A 3 12.52 29.97 -24.74
N ALA A 4 11.62 29.10 -24.27
CA ALA A 4 11.13 29.13 -22.89
C ALA A 4 12.08 28.33 -21.98
N ALA A 5 12.49 28.96 -20.87
CA ALA A 5 13.32 28.38 -19.82
C ALA A 5 12.55 27.35 -18.98
N PRO A 6 13.25 26.41 -18.30
CA PRO A 6 12.59 25.43 -17.43
C PRO A 6 12.06 26.10 -16.16
N VAL A 7 10.86 25.69 -15.76
CA VAL A 7 10.17 26.10 -14.52
C VAL A 7 10.87 25.43 -13.32
N GLN A 8 11.43 26.22 -12.40
CA GLN A 8 11.81 25.76 -11.07
C GLN A 8 10.56 25.43 -10.24
N GLN A 9 10.54 24.27 -9.60
CA GLN A 9 9.51 23.94 -8.58
C GLN A 9 10.00 24.32 -7.17
N PRO A 10 9.09 24.65 -6.23
CA PRO A 10 9.44 25.14 -4.91
C PRO A 10 9.91 23.99 -4.00
N GLY A 11 11.08 24.14 -3.38
CA GLY A 11 11.55 23.25 -2.30
C GLY A 11 10.77 23.49 -1.00
N LEU A 12 10.59 22.45 -0.19
CA LEU A 12 9.91 22.54 1.10
C LEU A 12 10.79 22.05 2.26
N ILE A 13 10.54 22.69 3.40
CA ILE A 13 11.38 22.84 4.60
C ILE A 13 11.10 21.70 5.59
N GLY A 14 12.15 21.08 6.16
CA GLY A 14 12.04 20.02 7.16
C GLY A 14 11.67 20.52 8.57
N CYS A 15 10.90 19.73 9.31
CA CYS A 15 10.49 20.02 10.70
C CYS A 15 11.54 19.57 11.72
N ASN A 16 11.93 20.48 12.63
CA ASN A 16 12.88 20.23 13.72
C ASN A 16 12.13 20.00 15.06
N SER A 17 12.62 19.06 15.89
CA SER A 17 11.87 18.38 16.96
C SER A 17 11.71 19.14 18.30
N SER A 18 11.67 20.47 18.32
CA SER A 18 11.69 21.26 19.58
C SER A 18 10.34 21.85 20.02
N ASN A 19 9.23 21.62 19.30
CA ASN A 19 7.95 22.30 19.58
C ASN A 19 6.86 21.43 20.27
N SER A 20 7.12 20.15 20.54
CA SER A 20 6.07 19.23 21.03
C SER A 20 5.67 19.45 22.50
N THR A 21 6.52 20.05 23.32
CA THR A 21 6.25 20.25 24.77
C THR A 21 5.44 21.51 25.09
N LYS A 22 5.20 22.41 24.12
CA LYS A 22 4.46 23.67 24.36
C LYS A 22 2.96 23.59 24.03
N LEU A 23 2.55 22.69 23.13
CA LEU A 23 1.13 22.53 22.78
C LEU A 23 0.29 21.84 23.86
N ALA A 24 0.91 20.99 24.69
CA ALA A 24 0.18 20.24 25.70
C ALA A 24 -0.32 21.11 26.87
N SER A 25 0.26 22.29 27.10
CA SER A 25 -0.13 23.19 28.21
C SER A 25 -1.20 24.22 27.84
N ASP A 26 -1.49 24.43 26.55
CA ASP A 26 -2.41 25.51 26.10
C ASP A 26 -3.84 25.02 25.80
N ILE A 27 -4.13 23.71 25.92
CA ILE A 27 -5.44 23.12 25.57
C ILE A 27 -6.41 23.06 26.76
N ASP A 28 -5.96 23.30 27.99
CA ASP A 28 -6.82 23.34 29.19
C ASP A 28 -7.79 24.54 29.24
N GLY A 29 -7.80 25.41 28.21
CA GLY A 29 -8.56 26.66 28.16
C GLY A 29 -9.84 26.70 27.31
N VAL A 30 -10.17 25.68 26.52
CA VAL A 30 -11.30 25.77 25.58
C VAL A 30 -12.65 25.57 26.28
N ARG A 31 -13.32 26.67 26.66
CA ARG A 31 -14.75 26.68 27.05
C ARG A 31 -15.63 26.99 25.83
N PHE A 32 -16.59 26.11 25.52
CA PHE A 32 -17.63 26.38 24.53
C PHE A 32 -18.65 27.39 25.06
N ALA A 33 -18.82 28.53 24.38
CA ALA A 33 -19.89 29.48 24.67
C ALA A 33 -21.12 29.18 23.80
N LEU A 34 -22.20 28.67 24.40
CA LEU A 34 -23.54 28.71 23.83
C LEU A 34 -24.18 30.05 24.22
N SER A 35 -24.50 30.91 23.27
CA SER A 35 -25.34 32.08 23.54
C SER A 35 -26.79 31.63 23.72
N ASN A 36 -27.30 31.71 24.96
CA ASN A 36 -28.69 31.47 25.31
C ASN A 36 -29.63 32.41 24.54
N ILE A 37 -30.63 31.86 23.83
CA ILE A 37 -31.84 32.60 23.44
C ILE A 37 -32.96 32.10 24.34
N ASN A 38 -33.48 33.01 25.18
CA ASN A 38 -34.45 32.75 26.23
C ASN A 38 -35.87 32.50 25.64
N PRO A 39 -36.63 31.48 26.07
CA PRO A 39 -37.98 31.22 25.58
C PRO A 39 -39.03 31.87 26.48
N SER A 40 -39.74 32.90 25.99
CA SER A 40 -40.94 33.41 26.67
C SER A 40 -41.98 33.96 25.71
N SER A 41 -42.94 33.12 25.32
CA SER A 41 -44.41 33.38 25.29
C SER A 41 -45.12 32.45 24.30
N ALA A 42 -45.66 31.34 24.80
CA ALA A 42 -46.80 30.66 24.17
C ALA A 42 -47.58 29.91 25.25
N VAL A 43 -48.70 30.50 25.69
CA VAL A 43 -49.74 29.79 26.43
C VAL A 43 -50.87 29.49 25.43
N GLY A 44 -51.19 28.21 25.30
CA GLY A 44 -52.54 27.72 24.99
C GLY A 44 -52.91 27.55 23.52
N GLY A 45 -53.28 26.31 23.16
CA GLY A 45 -54.19 26.04 22.04
C GLY A 45 -53.77 24.89 21.14
N ASN A 46 -54.50 23.78 21.22
CA ASN A 46 -54.42 22.62 20.32
C ASN A 46 -54.53 23.04 18.84
N ALA A 47 -53.49 22.80 18.04
CA ALA A 47 -53.60 22.67 16.59
C ALA A 47 -52.44 21.83 16.03
N THR A 48 -52.86 20.82 15.27
CA THR A 48 -52.20 20.02 14.23
C THR A 48 -50.78 20.45 13.79
N LEU A 49 -49.88 19.46 13.79
CA LEU A 49 -48.51 19.51 13.24
C LEU A 49 -48.44 20.18 11.86
N THR A 50 -47.77 21.33 11.81
CA THR A 50 -46.99 21.78 10.65
C THR A 50 -45.71 22.44 11.15
N ARG A 51 -44.59 22.06 10.51
CA ARG A 51 -43.19 22.29 10.90
C ARG A 51 -42.81 23.76 11.12
N PRO A 52 -41.94 24.08 12.11
CA PRO A 52 -41.06 25.25 12.03
C PRO A 52 -39.68 24.86 11.50
N ILE A 53 -39.24 25.61 10.50
CA ILE A 53 -37.92 25.57 9.85
C ILE A 53 -36.91 26.28 10.79
N PHE A 54 -35.82 25.60 11.17
CA PHE A 54 -34.71 26.20 11.90
C PHE A 54 -33.52 26.43 10.96
N ASN A 55 -33.10 27.69 10.83
CA ASN A 55 -31.83 28.08 10.20
C ASN A 55 -30.74 28.13 11.29
N ALA A 56 -29.68 27.34 11.13
CA ALA A 56 -28.43 27.51 11.87
C ALA A 56 -27.28 27.53 10.86
N GLN A 57 -26.49 28.61 10.85
CA GLN A 57 -25.20 28.66 10.15
C GLN A 57 -24.11 28.29 11.16
N LEU A 58 -23.32 27.26 10.85
CA LEU A 58 -22.12 26.90 11.61
C LEU A 58 -20.91 27.46 10.86
N ALA A 59 -20.19 28.41 11.46
CA ALA A 59 -18.90 28.88 10.95
C ALA A 59 -17.80 28.38 11.90
N LEU A 60 -16.85 27.61 11.38
CA LEU A 60 -15.65 27.20 12.11
C LEU A 60 -14.54 28.20 11.76
N VAL A 61 -14.11 29.00 12.72
CA VAL A 61 -12.95 29.91 12.58
C VAL A 61 -11.89 29.43 13.56
N ALA A 62 -10.79 28.88 13.04
CA ALA A 62 -9.57 28.69 13.82
C ALA A 62 -8.60 29.82 13.46
N ALA A 63 -8.38 30.75 14.38
CA ALA A 63 -7.36 31.78 14.26
C ALA A 63 -6.07 31.25 14.89
N ALA A 64 -5.00 31.09 14.11
CA ALA A 64 -3.65 31.01 14.64
C ALA A 64 -3.07 32.44 14.63
N GLU A 65 -2.86 33.01 15.81
CA GLU A 65 -2.18 34.30 15.96
C GLU A 65 -0.71 34.14 15.57
N ALA A 66 -0.33 34.68 14.41
CA ALA A 66 1.06 35.00 14.09
C ALA A 66 1.25 36.51 14.30
N THR A 67 2.15 36.89 15.20
CA THR A 67 2.53 38.28 15.46
C THR A 67 3.32 38.88 14.28
N GLU A 68 2.61 39.63 13.41
CA GLU A 68 3.01 40.78 12.55
C GLU A 68 4.07 40.64 11.41
N PRO A 69 4.03 41.45 10.31
CA PRO A 69 2.92 42.22 9.73
C PRO A 69 2.51 41.75 8.32
N ILE A 70 1.22 41.94 8.06
CA ILE A 70 0.48 41.63 6.84
C ILE A 70 0.78 42.66 5.73
N GLN A 71 1.14 42.21 4.52
CA GLN A 71 0.80 42.93 3.29
C GLN A 71 -0.52 42.39 2.74
N ARG A 72 -1.54 43.25 2.78
CA ARG A 72 -2.89 43.02 2.24
C ARG A 72 -2.86 42.76 0.73
N ILE A 73 -3.64 41.79 0.25
CA ILE A 73 -4.19 41.80 -1.11
C ILE A 73 -5.69 41.47 -1.07
N ALA A 74 -6.42 42.18 -1.92
CA ALA A 74 -7.81 42.61 -1.79
C ALA A 74 -8.89 41.57 -2.12
N LEU A 75 -10.04 41.72 -1.44
CA LEU A 75 -11.33 41.17 -1.83
C LEU A 75 -11.84 41.87 -3.11
N PHE A 76 -12.22 41.09 -4.13
CA PHE A 76 -13.16 41.55 -5.17
C PHE A 76 -14.52 40.86 -4.99
N PRO A 77 -15.63 41.60 -5.06
CA PRO A 77 -16.98 41.06 -4.88
C PRO A 77 -17.50 40.57 -6.24
N THR A 78 -18.03 39.35 -6.30
CA THR A 78 -18.99 39.01 -7.36
C THR A 78 -20.24 38.38 -6.76
N LEU A 79 -21.34 39.09 -6.99
CA LEU A 79 -22.70 38.73 -6.65
C LEU A 79 -23.11 37.42 -7.34
N ALA A 80 -23.52 36.42 -6.55
CA ALA A 80 -24.36 35.33 -7.03
C ALA A 80 -25.76 35.45 -6.40
N LYS A 81 -26.79 35.42 -7.26
CA LYS A 81 -28.22 35.58 -6.95
C LYS A 81 -28.73 34.57 -5.89
N PRO A 82 -29.80 34.89 -5.14
CA PRO A 82 -30.39 33.97 -4.17
C PRO A 82 -31.01 32.75 -4.87
N ALA A 83 -30.63 31.55 -4.43
CA ALA A 83 -31.29 30.29 -4.78
C ALA A 83 -32.49 30.02 -3.84
N PRO A 84 -33.49 29.21 -4.25
CA PRO A 84 -34.72 29.02 -3.48
C PRO A 84 -34.49 28.34 -2.14
N SER A 85 -35.33 28.71 -1.17
CA SER A 85 -35.42 28.18 0.20
C SER A 85 -35.58 26.65 0.21
N ASN A 86 -34.45 25.93 0.30
CA ASN A 86 -34.28 24.57 0.86
C ASN A 86 -32.83 24.06 0.74
N SER A 87 -31.84 24.93 0.49
CA SER A 87 -30.42 24.55 0.40
C SER A 87 -29.65 24.94 1.65
N ILE A 88 -29.04 23.97 2.33
CA ILE A 88 -27.95 24.22 3.28
C ILE A 88 -26.71 24.57 2.44
N GLN A 89 -26.21 25.81 2.55
CA GLN A 89 -24.92 26.19 1.98
C GLN A 89 -23.82 25.90 3.00
N LEU A 90 -22.97 24.91 2.72
CA LEU A 90 -21.65 24.81 3.35
C LEU A 90 -20.74 25.85 2.66
N VAL A 91 -20.35 26.89 3.39
CA VAL A 91 -19.29 27.79 2.95
C VAL A 91 -17.98 27.26 3.53
N LEU A 92 -17.26 26.46 2.74
CA LEU A 92 -15.89 26.06 3.06
C LEU A 92 -14.96 27.17 2.58
N GLY A 93 -14.35 27.90 3.52
CA GLY A 93 -13.19 28.73 3.20
C GLY A 93 -12.04 27.81 2.79
N ALA A 94 -11.46 28.04 1.61
CA ALA A 94 -10.29 27.30 1.15
C ALA A 94 -9.14 27.50 2.16
N LEU A 95 -8.74 26.43 2.83
CA LEU A 95 -7.48 26.36 3.56
C LEU A 95 -6.40 25.97 2.55
N ASP A 96 -5.60 26.94 2.12
CA ASP A 96 -4.32 26.69 1.43
C ASP A 96 -3.33 26.15 2.45
N ASN A 97 -3.51 24.88 2.84
CA ASN A 97 -2.50 24.10 3.53
C ASN A 97 -2.67 22.64 3.11
N ALA A 98 -1.59 22.05 2.58
CA ALA A 98 -1.55 20.76 1.88
C ALA A 98 -1.87 19.52 2.76
N GLN A 99 -2.46 19.69 3.94
CA GLN A 99 -2.79 18.60 4.87
C GLN A 99 -4.29 18.36 5.08
N ALA A 100 -5.18 19.13 4.44
CA ALA A 100 -6.62 18.95 4.58
C ALA A 100 -7.32 18.75 3.23
N GLN A 101 -7.02 17.65 2.52
CA GLN A 101 -7.86 17.20 1.41
C GLN A 101 -8.69 15.99 1.84
N MET A 102 -9.94 16.22 2.24
CA MET A 102 -10.95 15.15 2.26
C MET A 102 -11.35 14.83 0.81
N SER A 103 -11.34 13.55 0.45
CA SER A 103 -11.79 13.13 -0.89
C SER A 103 -13.29 13.37 -1.08
N MET A 104 -13.74 13.57 -2.32
CA MET A 104 -15.17 13.71 -2.68
C MET A 104 -16.03 12.54 -2.19
N ILE A 105 -15.43 11.36 -2.01
CA ILE A 105 -16.08 10.16 -1.45
C ILE A 105 -16.37 10.35 0.05
N GLN A 106 -15.44 10.94 0.81
CA GLN A 106 -15.63 11.29 2.22
C GLN A 106 -16.73 12.34 2.39
N LEU A 107 -16.75 13.38 1.53
CA LEU A 107 -17.84 14.35 1.49
C LEU A 107 -19.20 13.70 1.18
N SER A 108 -19.25 12.73 0.26
CA SER A 108 -20.50 12.03 -0.08
C SER A 108 -21.00 11.15 1.07
N LYS A 109 -20.10 10.50 1.81
CA LYS A 109 -20.42 9.68 2.98
C LYS A 109 -20.90 10.54 4.15
N PHE A 110 -20.27 11.70 4.37
CA PHE A 110 -20.70 12.70 5.36
C PHE A 110 -22.12 13.21 5.05
N ALA A 111 -22.40 13.58 3.80
CA ALA A 111 -23.73 14.02 3.38
C ALA A 111 -24.79 12.92 3.52
N THR A 112 -24.42 11.65 3.23
CA THR A 112 -25.33 10.50 3.31
C THR A 112 -25.61 10.10 4.76
N ALA A 113 -24.62 10.14 5.65
CA ALA A 113 -24.78 9.86 7.08
C ALA A 113 -25.63 10.93 7.79
N PHE A 114 -25.48 12.19 7.39
CA PHE A 114 -26.27 13.31 7.93
C PHE A 114 -27.72 13.31 7.41
N ALA A 115 -27.95 12.86 6.17
CA ALA A 115 -29.28 12.78 5.58
C ALA A 115 -30.13 11.61 6.11
N ASN A 116 -29.49 10.52 6.56
CA ASN A 116 -30.17 9.28 6.91
C ASN A 116 -30.41 9.06 8.40
N ASN A 117 -29.89 9.91 9.29
CA ASN A 117 -29.93 9.67 10.72
C ASN A 117 -30.63 10.83 11.45
N THR A 118 -31.93 10.66 11.73
CA THR A 118 -32.67 11.56 12.62
C THR A 118 -32.44 11.26 14.10
N ASP A 119 -31.62 10.26 14.47
CA ASP A 119 -31.49 9.86 15.87
C ASP A 119 -30.05 9.86 16.42
N SER A 120 -29.87 10.83 17.33
CA SER A 120 -28.89 10.97 18.41
C SER A 120 -27.50 11.55 18.07
N MET A 121 -27.27 12.74 18.63
CA MET A 121 -25.94 13.36 18.84
C MET A 121 -24.91 12.42 19.48
N ALA A 122 -25.32 11.30 20.10
CA ALA A 122 -24.44 10.29 20.66
C ALA A 122 -23.62 9.57 19.57
N SER A 123 -24.19 9.33 18.39
CA SER A 123 -23.48 8.71 17.26
C SER A 123 -22.45 9.66 16.64
N ALA A 124 -22.77 10.95 16.58
CA ALA A 124 -21.84 11.98 16.13
C ALA A 124 -20.69 12.20 17.13
N ASN A 125 -20.99 12.22 18.44
CA ASN A 125 -19.96 12.35 19.48
C ASN A 125 -19.07 11.10 19.56
N LYS A 126 -19.60 9.89 19.35
CA LYS A 126 -18.79 8.66 19.28
C LYS A 126 -17.84 8.69 18.08
N PHE A 127 -18.32 9.14 16.91
CA PHE A 127 -17.49 9.26 15.72
C PHE A 127 -16.43 10.37 15.84
N VAL A 128 -16.75 11.49 16.50
CA VAL A 128 -15.79 12.56 16.81
C VAL A 128 -14.75 12.08 17.84
N LEU A 129 -15.16 11.33 18.86
CA LEU A 129 -14.24 10.74 19.83
C LEU A 129 -13.33 9.67 19.20
N GLU A 130 -13.85 8.83 18.29
CA GLU A 130 -13.05 7.86 17.52
C GLU A 130 -12.09 8.57 16.53
N ALA A 131 -12.53 9.67 15.90
CA ALA A 131 -11.67 10.51 15.06
C ALA A 131 -10.61 11.28 15.88
N MET A 132 -10.93 11.66 17.12
CA MET A 132 -9.98 12.29 18.05
C MET A 132 -9.02 11.27 18.67
N ASP A 133 -9.43 10.02 18.92
CA ASP A 133 -8.54 8.92 19.29
C ASP A 133 -7.61 8.53 18.13
N GLN A 134 -8.11 8.57 16.88
CA GLN A 134 -7.28 8.46 15.68
C GLN A 134 -6.30 9.63 15.53
N ALA A 135 -6.70 10.85 15.92
CA ALA A 135 -5.83 12.03 15.96
C ALA A 135 -4.82 12.00 17.11
N ASN A 136 -5.15 11.36 18.24
CA ASN A 136 -4.24 11.18 19.38
C ASN A 136 -3.26 9.99 19.17
N ASN A 137 -3.65 8.97 18.39
CA ASN A 137 -2.75 7.92 17.89
C ASN A 137 -1.90 8.35 16.68
N LEU A 138 -2.08 9.57 16.17
CA LEU A 138 -1.19 10.19 15.18
C LEU A 138 0.08 10.80 15.82
N ASN A 139 0.37 10.51 17.10
CA ASN A 139 1.64 10.83 17.71
C ASN A 139 2.79 10.00 17.07
N CYS A 140 3.45 10.63 16.10
CA CYS A 140 4.78 10.31 15.57
C CYS A 140 4.98 8.91 14.96
N THR A 141 4.55 8.73 13.70
CA THR A 141 5.40 8.03 12.73
C THR A 141 5.57 8.92 11.50
N SER A 142 6.81 9.33 11.22
CA SER A 142 7.20 9.88 9.93
C SER A 142 6.96 8.81 8.87
N GLN A 143 5.81 8.84 8.19
CA GLN A 143 5.57 8.00 7.03
C GLN A 143 6.27 8.65 5.84
N ASP A 144 7.47 8.17 5.52
CA ASP A 144 8.18 8.53 4.30
C ASP A 144 7.47 7.83 3.12
N ARG A 145 6.44 8.48 2.58
CA ARG A 145 5.75 8.01 1.37
C ARG A 145 6.55 8.43 0.14
N ILE A 146 6.97 7.43 -0.64
CA ILE A 146 7.71 7.64 -1.88
C ILE A 146 6.79 7.22 -3.03
N SER A 147 6.31 8.18 -3.84
CA SER A 147 5.34 7.92 -4.91
C SER A 147 5.95 7.92 -6.32
N TRP A 148 5.67 6.86 -7.07
CA TRP A 148 6.01 6.64 -8.48
C TRP A 148 4.74 6.29 -9.28
N PHE A 149 4.78 6.39 -10.60
CA PHE A 149 3.62 6.16 -11.47
C PHE A 149 3.44 4.70 -11.93
N THR A 150 4.13 3.72 -11.32
CA THR A 150 4.13 2.34 -11.83
C THR A 150 3.91 1.30 -10.73
N PHE A 151 3.06 0.32 -11.00
CA PHE A 151 2.75 -0.84 -10.16
C PHE A 151 4.03 -1.62 -9.78
N HIS A 152 4.24 -1.89 -8.47
CA HIS A 152 5.41 -2.63 -7.94
C HIS A 152 5.05 -4.06 -7.53
N PRO A 153 5.19 -5.08 -8.40
CA PRO A 153 4.81 -6.44 -8.07
C PRO A 153 5.71 -7.11 -7.03
N SER A 154 7.00 -6.75 -6.95
CA SER A 154 7.92 -7.28 -5.94
C SER A 154 8.96 -6.24 -5.53
N LEU A 155 9.44 -6.35 -4.29
CA LEU A 155 10.56 -5.57 -3.79
C LEU A 155 11.46 -6.45 -2.91
N LEU A 156 12.74 -6.14 -2.91
CA LEU A 156 13.74 -6.83 -2.08
C LEU A 156 14.70 -5.82 -1.46
N LEU A 157 15.02 -5.99 -0.17
CA LEU A 157 16.02 -5.17 0.51
C LEU A 157 17.44 -5.67 0.21
N LEU A 158 18.28 -4.76 -0.29
CA LEU A 158 19.68 -5.01 -0.60
C LEU A 158 20.58 -4.80 0.64
N PRO A 159 21.81 -5.33 0.64
CA PRO A 159 22.72 -5.24 1.80
C PRO A 159 23.03 -3.81 2.28
N ASN A 160 23.04 -2.82 1.39
CA ASN A 160 23.25 -1.41 1.74
C ASN A 160 21.98 -0.70 2.24
N GLY A 161 20.85 -1.41 2.33
CA GLY A 161 19.56 -0.84 2.73
C GLY A 161 18.78 -0.17 1.60
N HIS A 162 19.29 -0.20 0.36
CA HIS A 162 18.49 0.16 -0.81
C HIS A 162 17.48 -0.94 -1.14
N LEU A 163 16.45 -0.60 -1.89
CA LEU A 163 15.43 -1.53 -2.37
C LEU A 163 15.64 -1.81 -3.84
N LEU A 164 15.58 -3.08 -4.22
CA LEU A 164 15.45 -3.53 -5.60
C LEU A 164 13.97 -3.68 -5.93
N LEU A 165 13.52 -3.10 -7.04
CA LEU A 165 12.11 -2.97 -7.38
C LEU A 165 11.85 -3.48 -8.81
N THR A 166 10.91 -4.40 -8.94
CA THR A 166 10.31 -4.74 -10.24
C THR A 166 9.11 -3.85 -10.52
N THR A 167 8.74 -3.74 -11.79
CA THR A 167 7.62 -2.89 -12.21
C THR A 167 6.88 -3.50 -13.41
N PHE A 168 5.62 -3.14 -13.60
CA PHE A 168 4.89 -3.38 -14.85
C PHE A 168 5.10 -2.26 -15.88
N ASP A 169 6.32 -1.73 -15.97
CA ASP A 169 6.70 -0.75 -16.98
C ASP A 169 6.97 -1.42 -18.34
N ALA A 170 6.56 -0.74 -19.42
CA ALA A 170 6.73 -1.19 -20.79
C ALA A 170 8.21 -1.26 -21.23
N SER A 171 9.11 -0.62 -20.48
CA SER A 171 10.56 -0.64 -20.73
C SER A 171 11.24 -1.95 -20.34
N GLY A 172 10.66 -2.72 -19.41
CA GLY A 172 11.35 -3.86 -18.79
C GLY A 172 12.50 -3.44 -17.86
N ASP A 173 12.43 -2.23 -17.30
CA ASP A 173 13.45 -1.69 -16.40
C ASP A 173 13.33 -2.25 -14.98
N LEU A 174 14.47 -2.68 -14.43
CA LEU A 174 14.65 -2.98 -13.01
C LEU A 174 15.14 -1.71 -12.32
N PHE A 175 14.59 -1.40 -11.15
CA PHE A 175 14.88 -0.16 -10.43
C PHE A 175 15.55 -0.42 -9.08
N THR A 176 16.32 0.55 -8.61
CA THR A 176 16.82 0.65 -7.24
C THR A 176 16.27 1.90 -6.57
N LEU A 177 16.08 1.88 -5.25
CA LEU A 177 15.61 3.01 -4.47
C LEU A 177 16.40 3.10 -3.17
N ASN A 178 16.99 4.25 -2.86
CA ASN A 178 17.49 4.53 -1.51
C ASN A 178 16.35 5.12 -0.68
N PRO A 179 15.74 4.35 0.26
CA PRO A 179 14.62 4.85 1.05
C PRO A 179 15.04 5.93 2.06
N ASN A 180 16.34 6.05 2.37
CA ASN A 180 16.88 6.96 3.37
C ASN A 180 17.49 8.23 2.76
N ALA A 181 17.43 8.39 1.44
CA ALA A 181 17.87 9.62 0.79
C ALA A 181 16.98 10.81 1.22
N ALA A 182 17.52 12.02 1.21
CA ALA A 182 16.75 13.22 1.56
C ALA A 182 15.52 13.42 0.65
N GLU A 183 15.66 13.03 -0.62
CA GLU A 183 14.58 12.95 -1.60
C GLU A 183 14.61 11.56 -2.24
N PRO A 184 13.96 10.55 -1.63
CA PRO A 184 14.01 9.18 -2.13
C PRO A 184 13.48 9.09 -3.56
N LYS A 185 14.32 8.59 -4.46
CA LYS A 185 14.01 8.42 -5.88
C LYS A 185 14.31 7.01 -6.36
N ALA A 186 13.34 6.40 -7.06
CA ALA A 186 13.60 5.18 -7.81
C ALA A 186 14.43 5.53 -9.04
N GLU A 187 15.55 4.83 -9.20
CA GLU A 187 16.50 5.00 -10.28
C GLU A 187 16.57 3.71 -11.06
N ARG A 188 16.57 3.81 -12.40
CA ARG A 188 16.74 2.63 -13.24
C ARG A 188 18.13 2.03 -12.97
N LEU A 189 18.14 0.76 -12.61
CA LEU A 189 19.33 -0.01 -12.36
C LEU A 189 19.84 -0.66 -13.65
N VAL A 190 18.98 -1.38 -14.37
CA VAL A 190 19.30 -2.05 -15.64
C VAL A 190 18.02 -2.36 -16.42
N THR A 191 18.09 -2.35 -17.75
CA THR A 191 16.99 -2.77 -18.63
C THR A 191 17.08 -4.26 -18.93
N LEU A 192 16.00 -5.00 -18.74
CA LEU A 192 15.89 -6.42 -19.04
C LEU A 192 15.12 -6.60 -20.37
N PRO A 193 15.79 -6.96 -21.48
CA PRO A 193 15.22 -6.82 -22.81
C PRO A 193 14.09 -7.82 -23.09
N GLY A 194 13.10 -7.37 -23.83
CA GLY A 194 11.99 -8.20 -24.31
C GLY A 194 10.92 -8.49 -23.26
N ASN A 195 10.75 -7.56 -22.31
CA ASN A 195 9.67 -7.56 -21.31
C ASN A 195 8.86 -6.26 -21.42
N THR A 196 7.59 -6.33 -21.01
CA THR A 196 6.75 -5.16 -20.70
C THR A 196 6.26 -5.18 -19.25
N GLY A 197 6.92 -6.02 -18.42
CA GLY A 197 6.74 -6.10 -17.00
C GLY A 197 7.73 -7.10 -16.39
N LEU A 198 8.13 -6.82 -15.16
CA LEU A 198 8.93 -7.69 -14.30
C LEU A 198 8.09 -8.08 -13.09
N SER A 199 8.34 -9.24 -12.50
CA SER A 199 7.54 -9.81 -11.40
C SER A 199 8.41 -10.18 -10.20
N GLY A 200 8.58 -11.45 -9.86
CA GLY A 200 9.35 -11.86 -8.69
C GLY A 200 10.85 -11.56 -8.78
N ILE A 201 11.46 -11.45 -7.60
CA ILE A 201 12.90 -11.27 -7.35
C ILE A 201 13.36 -12.39 -6.42
N ALA A 202 14.54 -12.98 -6.63
CA ALA A 202 15.14 -13.91 -5.67
C ALA A 202 16.68 -13.77 -5.60
N PRO A 203 17.29 -13.75 -4.39
CA PRO A 203 18.74 -13.61 -4.23
C PRO A 203 19.46 -14.95 -4.43
N LEU A 204 20.25 -15.08 -5.50
CA LEU A 204 21.02 -16.28 -5.84
C LEU A 204 22.32 -16.44 -5.01
N GLY A 205 22.57 -15.54 -4.06
CA GLY A 205 23.81 -15.49 -3.29
C GLY A 205 24.91 -14.65 -3.95
N GLY A 206 25.83 -14.17 -3.10
CA GLY A 206 26.78 -13.13 -3.50
C GLY A 206 26.04 -11.88 -3.97
N ASP A 207 26.43 -11.36 -5.13
CA ASP A 207 25.82 -10.18 -5.75
C ASP A 207 24.84 -10.55 -6.88
N LEU A 208 24.34 -11.78 -6.95
CA LEU A 208 23.48 -12.24 -8.04
C LEU A 208 22.01 -12.35 -7.62
N TYR A 209 21.13 -11.89 -8.50
CA TYR A 209 19.69 -11.88 -8.30
C TYR A 209 18.98 -12.42 -9.54
N ALA A 210 18.03 -13.33 -9.32
CA ALA A 210 17.13 -13.81 -10.36
C ALA A 210 15.91 -12.89 -10.43
N ILE A 211 15.52 -12.48 -11.63
CA ILE A 211 14.38 -11.61 -11.91
C ILE A 211 13.48 -12.29 -12.94
N SER A 212 12.19 -12.45 -12.65
CA SER A 212 11.24 -12.94 -13.66
C SER A 212 10.60 -11.79 -14.43
N GLY A 213 10.28 -12.04 -15.70
CA GLY A 213 9.65 -11.06 -16.56
C GLY A 213 9.09 -11.68 -17.84
N GLY A 214 8.27 -10.91 -18.53
CA GLY A 214 7.68 -11.30 -19.80
C GLY A 214 6.92 -10.16 -20.46
N VAL A 215 6.09 -10.49 -21.45
CA VAL A 215 5.19 -9.51 -22.07
C VAL A 215 3.91 -9.43 -21.23
N HIS A 216 3.90 -8.48 -20.31
CA HIS A 216 2.78 -8.20 -19.43
C HIS A 216 1.64 -7.48 -20.16
N THR A 217 0.41 -7.83 -19.80
CA THR A 217 -0.85 -7.21 -20.20
C THR A 217 -1.69 -6.94 -18.94
N HIS A 218 -3.02 -6.91 -18.97
CA HIS A 218 -3.81 -6.62 -17.77
C HIS A 218 -3.81 -7.81 -16.78
N PHE A 219 -2.88 -7.81 -15.81
CA PHE A 219 -2.69 -8.88 -14.80
C PHE A 219 -2.53 -10.28 -15.40
N SER A 220 -1.93 -10.34 -16.59
CA SER A 220 -1.72 -11.54 -17.37
C SER A 220 -0.51 -11.35 -18.26
N TRP A 221 0.00 -12.45 -18.81
CA TRP A 221 1.21 -12.46 -19.60
C TRP A 221 0.96 -13.15 -20.93
N ALA A 222 1.60 -12.65 -21.98
CA ALA A 222 1.53 -13.30 -23.28
C ALA A 222 2.09 -14.72 -23.16
N GLU A 223 1.38 -15.69 -23.72
CA GLU A 223 1.76 -17.09 -23.65
C GLU A 223 3.18 -17.31 -24.20
N GLY A 224 4.00 -18.04 -23.44
CA GLY A 224 5.39 -18.32 -23.81
C GLY A 224 6.36 -17.15 -23.71
N SER A 225 5.95 -15.98 -23.21
CA SER A 225 6.83 -14.80 -23.08
C SER A 225 7.69 -14.79 -21.82
N MET A 226 7.39 -15.65 -20.86
CA MET A 226 8.07 -15.74 -19.57
C MET A 226 9.55 -16.10 -19.68
N LYS A 227 10.36 -15.38 -18.92
CA LYS A 227 11.81 -15.52 -18.87
C LYS A 227 12.32 -15.29 -17.45
N LEU A 228 13.43 -15.93 -17.13
CA LEU A 228 14.25 -15.63 -15.96
C LEU A 228 15.53 -14.92 -16.40
N TYR A 229 15.84 -13.81 -15.74
CA TYR A 229 17.06 -13.02 -15.93
C TYR A 229 17.94 -13.19 -14.71
N VAL A 230 19.26 -13.18 -14.90
CA VAL A 230 20.24 -13.09 -13.81
C VAL A 230 20.90 -11.73 -13.87
N VAL A 231 20.86 -10.99 -12.77
CA VAL A 231 21.44 -9.65 -12.65
C VAL A 231 22.48 -9.65 -11.55
N SER A 232 23.68 -9.15 -11.85
CA SER A 232 24.65 -8.80 -10.82
C SER A 232 24.30 -7.42 -10.28
N VAL A 233 24.07 -7.31 -8.97
CA VAL A 233 23.76 -6.08 -8.26
C VAL A 233 24.85 -5.83 -7.23
N ILE A 234 25.74 -4.90 -7.53
CA ILE A 234 26.85 -4.51 -6.65
C ILE A 234 26.44 -3.31 -5.83
N THR A 235 26.52 -3.43 -4.51
CA THR A 235 26.21 -2.36 -3.57
C THR A 235 27.45 -1.82 -2.88
N THR A 236 27.56 -0.49 -2.81
CA THR A 236 28.42 0.23 -1.87
C THR A 236 27.55 0.97 -0.85
N ALA A 237 28.16 1.67 0.10
CA ALA A 237 27.43 2.47 1.09
C ALA A 237 26.48 3.48 0.44
N ASP A 238 26.87 4.08 -0.69
CA ASP A 238 26.14 5.20 -1.31
C ASP A 238 25.58 4.87 -2.70
N SER A 239 25.87 3.69 -3.25
CA SER A 239 25.49 3.35 -4.62
C SER A 239 25.06 1.90 -4.80
N THR A 240 24.18 1.69 -5.76
CA THR A 240 23.78 0.38 -6.26
C THR A 240 23.94 0.38 -7.78
N THR A 241 24.63 -0.61 -8.32
CA THR A 241 24.82 -0.77 -9.77
C THR A 241 24.38 -2.15 -10.21
N GLY A 242 23.79 -2.26 -11.40
CA GLY A 242 23.27 -3.51 -11.92
C GLY A 242 23.79 -3.83 -13.31
N THR A 243 24.06 -5.11 -13.56
CA THR A 243 24.49 -5.61 -14.86
C THR A 243 23.74 -6.91 -15.17
N LEU A 244 23.08 -6.96 -16.33
CA LEU A 244 22.48 -8.19 -16.84
C LEU A 244 23.58 -9.20 -17.18
N ILE A 245 23.44 -10.43 -16.69
CA ILE A 245 24.38 -11.52 -16.90
C ILE A 245 23.82 -12.48 -17.94
N GLY A 246 24.50 -12.54 -19.09
CA GLY A 246 24.19 -13.47 -20.18
C GLY A 246 22.80 -13.29 -20.78
N ASP A 247 22.36 -14.31 -21.52
CA ASP A 247 21.05 -14.35 -22.13
C ASP A 247 19.97 -14.81 -21.13
N PRO A 248 18.73 -14.28 -21.20
CA PRO A 248 17.62 -14.75 -20.38
C PRO A 248 17.38 -16.25 -20.59
N ILE A 249 16.90 -16.93 -19.55
CA ILE A 249 16.46 -18.32 -19.59
C ILE A 249 14.97 -18.33 -19.95
N PRO A 250 14.56 -18.85 -21.12
CA PRO A 250 13.15 -18.95 -21.47
C PRO A 250 12.43 -19.92 -20.52
N VAL A 251 11.24 -19.54 -20.07
CA VAL A 251 10.38 -20.38 -19.22
C VAL A 251 9.05 -20.61 -19.95
N PRO A 252 9.07 -21.35 -21.09
CA PRO A 252 7.89 -21.54 -21.92
C PRO A 252 6.80 -22.31 -21.15
N HIS A 253 5.56 -22.25 -21.65
CA HIS A 253 4.41 -22.94 -21.05
C HIS A 253 4.11 -22.53 -19.61
N THR A 254 4.47 -21.31 -19.22
CA THR A 254 4.19 -20.71 -17.91
C THR A 254 3.16 -19.60 -18.06
N ARG A 255 2.18 -19.54 -17.15
CA ARG A 255 1.14 -18.53 -17.19
C ARG A 255 1.59 -17.23 -16.53
N MET A 256 2.17 -17.34 -15.34
CA MET A 256 2.59 -16.17 -14.56
C MET A 256 3.61 -16.59 -13.52
N MET A 257 4.89 -16.28 -13.74
CA MET A 257 5.92 -16.37 -12.70
C MET A 257 5.71 -15.23 -11.72
N ASN A 258 5.27 -15.54 -10.50
CA ASN A 258 4.95 -14.54 -9.49
C ASN A 258 6.06 -14.47 -8.43
N GLY A 259 5.79 -14.76 -7.16
CA GLY A 259 6.81 -14.89 -6.13
C GLY A 259 7.90 -15.90 -6.49
N MET A 260 9.12 -15.65 -6.02
CA MET A 260 10.27 -16.52 -6.23
C MET A 260 11.03 -16.71 -4.93
N ALA A 261 11.55 -17.92 -4.72
CA ALA A 261 12.38 -18.24 -3.57
C ALA A 261 13.58 -19.10 -4.00
N VAL A 262 14.70 -18.94 -3.32
CA VAL A 262 15.91 -19.75 -3.56
C VAL A 262 15.89 -20.96 -2.64
N LEU A 263 16.39 -22.09 -3.12
CA LEU A 263 16.64 -23.24 -2.26
C LEU A 263 17.87 -22.98 -1.36
N PRO A 264 17.75 -23.04 -0.02
CA PRO A 264 18.85 -22.67 0.89
C PRO A 264 20.16 -23.43 0.64
N ASN A 265 20.06 -24.71 0.24
CA ASN A 265 21.21 -25.58 -0.01
C ASN A 265 21.62 -25.64 -1.49
N ARG A 266 20.94 -24.89 -2.36
CA ARG A 266 21.18 -24.84 -3.82
C ARG A 266 20.93 -23.41 -4.31
N PRO A 267 21.85 -22.47 -4.04
CA PRO A 267 21.63 -21.04 -4.24
C PRO A 267 21.37 -20.63 -5.70
N HIS A 268 21.75 -21.48 -6.66
CA HIS A 268 21.47 -21.31 -8.10
C HIS A 268 20.19 -22.01 -8.58
N THR A 269 19.41 -22.59 -7.67
CA THR A 269 18.12 -23.21 -7.98
C THR A 269 16.99 -22.38 -7.37
N ILE A 270 16.17 -21.79 -8.25
CA ILE A 270 15.00 -20.98 -7.92
C ILE A 270 13.74 -21.85 -7.97
N LEU A 271 12.86 -21.67 -6.99
CA LEU A 271 11.45 -22.02 -7.10
C LEU A 271 10.66 -20.77 -7.47
N SER A 272 9.70 -20.90 -8.39
CA SER A 272 8.81 -19.80 -8.77
C SER A 272 7.36 -20.25 -8.76
N ALA A 273 6.49 -19.41 -8.22
CA ALA A 273 5.06 -19.59 -8.28
C ALA A 273 4.57 -19.37 -9.71
N ASP A 274 4.11 -20.43 -10.38
CA ASP A 274 3.27 -20.26 -11.55
C ASP A 274 1.81 -20.16 -11.09
N SER A 275 1.24 -18.96 -11.16
CA SER A 275 -0.09 -18.67 -10.61
C SER A 275 -1.25 -19.43 -11.30
N ALA A 276 -0.97 -20.39 -12.19
CA ALA A 276 -1.91 -21.41 -12.66
C ALA A 276 -2.04 -22.62 -11.72
N GLY A 277 -1.19 -22.75 -10.70
CA GLY A 277 -1.24 -23.84 -9.71
C GLY A 277 -0.06 -24.78 -9.74
N ARG A 278 1.12 -24.29 -10.11
CA ARG A 278 2.35 -25.07 -10.18
C ARG A 278 3.48 -24.33 -9.50
N ILE A 279 4.45 -25.08 -8.98
CA ILE A 279 5.76 -24.54 -8.63
C ILE A 279 6.74 -24.97 -9.70
N LEU A 280 7.40 -23.98 -10.29
CA LEU A 280 8.47 -24.18 -11.26
C LEU A 280 9.80 -24.27 -10.51
N ARG A 281 10.74 -25.03 -11.07
CA ARG A 281 12.13 -25.07 -10.64
C ARG A 281 13.02 -24.66 -11.80
N VAL A 282 13.85 -23.66 -11.57
CA VAL A 282 14.81 -23.16 -12.57
C VAL A 282 16.20 -23.20 -11.97
N ASP A 283 17.12 -23.88 -12.62
CA ASP A 283 18.53 -23.90 -12.25
C ASP A 283 19.28 -22.91 -13.16
N THR A 284 19.86 -21.86 -12.57
CA THR A 284 20.44 -20.74 -13.33
C THR A 284 21.78 -21.09 -13.98
N ASP A 285 22.47 -22.10 -13.46
CA ASP A 285 23.78 -22.53 -13.98
C ASP A 285 23.60 -23.45 -15.18
N THR A 286 22.77 -24.47 -15.03
CA THR A 286 22.45 -25.44 -16.10
C THR A 286 21.41 -24.92 -17.08
N ARG A 287 20.68 -23.85 -16.70
CA ARG A 287 19.56 -23.26 -17.45
C ARG A 287 18.38 -24.22 -17.63
N ASN A 288 18.31 -25.26 -16.81
CA ASN A 288 17.20 -26.22 -16.84
C ASN A 288 15.96 -25.62 -16.18
N VAL A 289 14.81 -25.86 -16.80
CA VAL A 289 13.50 -25.40 -16.35
C VAL A 289 12.57 -26.61 -16.28
N ASP A 290 12.04 -26.89 -15.10
CA ASP A 290 11.11 -27.98 -14.86
C ASP A 290 9.91 -27.54 -14.01
N ILE A 291 8.85 -28.34 -14.05
CA ILE A 291 7.77 -28.24 -13.05
C ILE A 291 8.21 -29.08 -11.85
N ALA A 292 8.43 -28.45 -10.70
CA ALA A 292 8.75 -29.17 -9.47
C ALA A 292 7.56 -30.03 -9.04
N PHE A 293 6.37 -29.44 -9.03
CA PHE A 293 5.09 -30.11 -8.79
C PHE A 293 3.90 -29.19 -9.12
N ALA A 294 2.71 -29.78 -9.13
CA ALA A 294 1.43 -29.11 -9.21
C ALA A 294 0.54 -29.58 -8.05
N ASP A 295 -0.38 -28.73 -7.60
CA ASP A 295 -1.34 -29.06 -6.55
C ASP A 295 -2.59 -28.17 -6.68
N ASP A 296 -3.77 -28.73 -6.45
CA ASP A 296 -5.03 -27.99 -6.55
C ASP A 296 -5.10 -26.82 -5.57
N ALA A 297 -4.43 -26.91 -4.41
CA ALA A 297 -4.33 -25.82 -3.44
C ALA A 297 -3.54 -24.61 -3.97
N LEU A 298 -2.68 -24.82 -4.97
CA LEU A 298 -1.95 -23.75 -5.65
C LEU A 298 -2.76 -23.13 -6.78
N ALA A 299 -3.69 -23.87 -7.37
CA ALA A 299 -4.49 -23.38 -8.48
C ALA A 299 -5.53 -22.34 -8.01
N PRO A 300 -5.91 -21.37 -8.85
CA PRO A 300 -7.11 -20.58 -8.60
C PRO A 300 -8.36 -21.49 -8.66
N PRO A 301 -9.46 -21.15 -7.96
CA PRO A 301 -10.76 -21.77 -8.21
C PRO A 301 -11.15 -21.68 -9.70
N SER A 302 -11.81 -22.70 -10.24
CA SER A 302 -12.16 -22.75 -11.67
C SER A 302 -13.11 -21.63 -12.11
N ASP A 303 -13.88 -21.07 -11.18
CA ASP A 303 -14.83 -19.98 -11.37
C ASP A 303 -14.28 -18.62 -10.93
N ALA A 304 -12.98 -18.53 -10.61
CA ALA A 304 -12.36 -17.30 -10.16
C ALA A 304 -12.41 -16.21 -11.24
N LYS A 305 -12.97 -15.04 -10.89
CA LYS A 305 -13.02 -13.87 -11.78
C LYS A 305 -11.64 -13.27 -12.06
N LEU A 306 -10.74 -13.40 -11.09
CA LEU A 306 -9.32 -13.12 -11.21
C LEU A 306 -8.62 -14.48 -11.09
N PRO A 307 -8.12 -15.10 -12.17
CA PRO A 307 -7.60 -16.45 -12.08
C PRO A 307 -6.15 -16.47 -11.57
N ILE A 308 -5.83 -15.80 -10.46
CA ILE A 308 -4.49 -15.80 -9.84
C ILE A 308 -4.50 -16.77 -8.64
N GLY A 309 -3.80 -17.89 -8.79
CA GLY A 309 -3.62 -18.90 -7.74
C GLY A 309 -2.47 -18.54 -6.80
N VAL A 310 -1.50 -19.45 -6.67
CA VAL A 310 -0.26 -19.26 -5.92
C VAL A 310 0.43 -17.97 -6.35
N ASN A 311 0.84 -17.17 -5.37
CA ASN A 311 1.39 -15.83 -5.59
C ASN A 311 2.75 -15.69 -4.88
N GLY A 312 2.80 -15.03 -3.72
CA GLY A 312 4.00 -14.94 -2.90
C GLY A 312 4.46 -16.33 -2.43
N ILE A 313 5.77 -16.56 -2.41
CA ILE A 313 6.37 -17.78 -1.88
C ILE A 313 7.66 -17.47 -1.11
N GLU A 314 7.90 -18.19 -0.02
CA GLU A 314 9.17 -18.18 0.71
C GLU A 314 9.54 -19.59 1.20
N VAL A 315 10.83 -19.91 1.25
CA VAL A 315 11.33 -21.18 1.79
C VAL A 315 11.91 -20.95 3.18
N ARG A 316 11.38 -21.65 4.19
CA ARG A 316 11.82 -21.53 5.58
C ARG A 316 11.62 -22.82 6.36
N GLY A 317 12.64 -23.23 7.11
CA GLY A 317 12.54 -24.36 8.05
C GLY A 317 12.14 -25.70 7.41
N GLY A 318 12.50 -25.94 6.15
CA GLY A 318 12.12 -27.15 5.40
C GLY A 318 10.71 -27.10 4.79
N TYR A 319 10.04 -25.94 4.83
CA TYR A 319 8.75 -25.72 4.20
C TYR A 319 8.86 -24.68 3.09
N LEU A 320 8.01 -24.82 2.07
CA LEU A 320 7.62 -23.72 1.21
C LEU A 320 6.31 -23.14 1.77
N TYR A 321 6.35 -21.86 2.13
CA TYR A 321 5.19 -21.06 2.48
C TYR A 321 4.69 -20.32 1.24
N PHE A 322 3.37 -20.16 1.13
CA PHE A 322 2.78 -19.49 -0.01
C PHE A 322 1.47 -18.79 0.34
N THR A 323 1.19 -17.73 -0.40
CA THR A 323 -0.16 -17.18 -0.52
C THR A 323 -0.84 -17.73 -1.77
N ASN A 324 -2.16 -17.88 -1.72
CA ASN A 324 -2.99 -18.04 -2.91
C ASN A 324 -3.99 -16.88 -2.96
N SER A 325 -3.88 -16.06 -4.01
CA SER A 325 -4.61 -14.80 -4.12
C SER A 325 -6.13 -14.99 -4.13
N THR A 326 -6.61 -16.00 -4.85
CA THR A 326 -8.06 -16.17 -5.09
C THR A 326 -8.70 -17.31 -4.32
N ARG A 327 -7.90 -18.22 -3.76
CA ARG A 327 -8.38 -19.06 -2.64
C ARG A 327 -8.39 -18.31 -1.31
N GLY A 328 -7.64 -17.21 -1.20
CA GLY A 328 -7.54 -16.43 0.03
C GLY A 328 -6.86 -17.23 1.15
N THR A 329 -5.87 -18.05 0.82
CA THR A 329 -5.15 -18.89 1.78
C THR A 329 -3.73 -18.42 1.97
N PHE A 330 -3.25 -18.47 3.21
CA PHE A 330 -1.82 -18.53 3.53
C PHE A 330 -1.54 -19.93 4.07
N ALA A 331 -0.62 -20.63 3.41
CA ALA A 331 -0.44 -22.06 3.59
C ALA A 331 1.02 -22.46 3.40
N ARG A 332 1.34 -23.71 3.73
CA ARG A 332 2.68 -24.27 3.53
C ARG A 332 2.62 -25.75 3.20
N PHE A 333 3.74 -26.32 2.78
CA PHE A 333 3.96 -27.77 2.73
C PHE A 333 5.45 -28.06 2.90
N PRO A 334 5.82 -29.25 3.42
CA PRO A 334 7.20 -29.62 3.55
C PRO A 334 7.82 -29.89 2.16
N ILE A 335 9.09 -29.52 2.02
CA ILE A 335 9.89 -29.75 0.81
C ILE A 335 11.20 -30.47 1.15
N ASP A 336 11.76 -31.19 0.18
CA ASP A 336 13.14 -31.70 0.26
C ASP A 336 14.18 -30.64 -0.18
N ASN A 337 15.45 -31.04 -0.18
CA ASN A 337 16.57 -30.17 -0.56
C ASN A 337 16.56 -29.76 -2.05
N ASP A 338 15.82 -30.46 -2.90
CA ASP A 338 15.65 -30.16 -4.31
C ASP A 338 14.35 -29.40 -4.58
N GLY A 339 13.62 -29.02 -3.53
CA GLY A 339 12.37 -28.26 -3.60
C GLY A 339 11.15 -29.09 -3.97
N ASN A 340 11.24 -30.42 -3.94
CA ASN A 340 10.08 -31.27 -4.23
C ASN A 340 9.17 -31.32 -2.99
N LYS A 341 7.86 -31.29 -3.21
CA LYS A 341 6.84 -31.44 -2.16
C LYS A 341 6.90 -32.84 -1.56
N THR A 342 7.06 -32.94 -0.24
CA THR A 342 7.21 -34.22 0.49
C THR A 342 6.02 -34.57 1.39
N GLY A 343 5.01 -33.71 1.46
CA GLY A 343 3.85 -33.88 2.33
C GLY A 343 2.63 -33.10 1.87
N PRO A 344 1.53 -33.17 2.64
CA PRO A 344 0.29 -32.46 2.32
C PRO A 344 0.45 -30.94 2.46
N VAL A 345 -0.51 -30.20 1.88
CA VAL A 345 -0.66 -28.77 2.14
C VAL A 345 -1.31 -28.55 3.50
N GLU A 346 -0.70 -27.68 4.29
CA GLU A 346 -1.21 -27.19 5.57
C GLU A 346 -1.71 -25.75 5.37
N VAL A 347 -3.02 -25.54 5.43
CA VAL A 347 -3.61 -24.19 5.41
C VAL A 347 -3.53 -23.61 6.81
N LEU A 348 -2.76 -22.53 6.96
CA LEU A 348 -2.59 -21.84 8.25
C LEU A 348 -3.66 -20.77 8.44
N VAL A 349 -4.02 -20.07 7.36
CA VAL A 349 -5.07 -19.05 7.34
C VAL A 349 -5.95 -19.24 6.13
N GLN A 350 -7.26 -19.12 6.34
CA GLN A 350 -8.28 -19.03 5.31
C GLN A 350 -9.03 -17.72 5.51
N ARG A 351 -9.01 -16.82 4.52
CA ARG A 351 -9.79 -15.59 4.57
C ARG A 351 -11.28 -15.88 4.47
N GLU A 352 -12.07 -15.08 5.18
CA GLU A 352 -13.52 -15.10 5.08
C GLU A 352 -14.00 -14.49 3.75
N GLY A 353 -15.09 -15.05 3.22
CA GLY A 353 -15.72 -14.61 1.99
C GLY A 353 -14.97 -15.04 0.73
N VAL A 354 -15.45 -14.53 -0.42
CA VAL A 354 -14.85 -14.83 -1.73
C VAL A 354 -13.69 -13.86 -1.95
N ALA A 355 -12.50 -14.39 -2.18
CA ALA A 355 -11.33 -13.59 -2.53
C ALA A 355 -11.38 -13.13 -3.99
N GLY A 356 -10.82 -11.96 -4.27
CA GLY A 356 -10.76 -11.34 -5.59
C GLY A 356 -10.01 -10.00 -5.54
N PHE A 357 -10.21 -9.15 -6.54
CA PHE A 357 -9.45 -7.89 -6.72
C PHE A 357 -9.37 -6.99 -5.48
N GLY A 358 -10.40 -6.97 -4.63
CA GLY A 358 -10.44 -6.06 -3.47
C GLY A 358 -9.97 -6.66 -2.15
N ASN A 359 -9.55 -7.93 -2.13
CA ASN A 359 -9.25 -8.67 -0.89
C ASN A 359 -8.29 -9.87 -1.09
N ALA A 360 -7.58 -9.95 -2.21
CA ALA A 360 -6.64 -11.04 -2.48
C ALA A 360 -5.36 -10.91 -1.64
N PHE A 361 -4.82 -12.04 -1.16
CA PHE A 361 -3.43 -12.07 -0.72
C PHE A 361 -2.49 -11.85 -1.91
N ASP A 362 -1.43 -11.08 -1.72
CA ASP A 362 -0.36 -10.91 -2.70
C ASP A 362 0.94 -11.48 -2.10
N ASP A 363 2.04 -10.74 -2.05
CA ASP A 363 3.29 -11.23 -1.45
C ASP A 363 3.34 -11.06 0.08
N PHE A 364 4.32 -11.70 0.72
CA PHE A 364 4.56 -11.63 2.15
C PHE A 364 6.04 -11.76 2.51
N THR A 365 6.37 -11.45 3.76
CA THR A 365 7.70 -11.73 4.33
C THR A 365 7.61 -12.17 5.78
N PHE A 366 8.68 -12.73 6.34
CA PHE A 366 8.76 -13.09 7.76
C PHE A 366 9.61 -12.11 8.57
N ASP A 367 9.20 -11.90 9.82
CA ASP A 367 10.11 -11.37 10.85
C ASP A 367 11.00 -12.48 11.46
N THR A 368 11.91 -12.08 12.34
CA THR A 368 12.83 -12.98 13.04
C THR A 368 12.15 -13.96 14.00
N GLN A 369 10.94 -13.62 14.47
CA GLN A 369 10.12 -14.47 15.35
C GLN A 369 9.28 -15.48 14.55
N GLY A 370 9.18 -15.30 13.24
CA GLY A 370 8.42 -16.12 12.33
C GLY A 370 6.98 -15.71 12.13
N ASN A 371 6.61 -14.49 12.52
CA ASN A 371 5.35 -13.91 12.07
C ASN A 371 5.48 -13.54 10.58
N ALA A 372 4.46 -13.87 9.79
CA ALA A 372 4.37 -13.42 8.41
C ALA A 372 3.63 -12.07 8.34
N TYR A 373 4.12 -11.18 7.49
CA TYR A 373 3.50 -9.92 7.14
C TYR A 373 3.08 -10.00 5.69
N ALA A 374 1.79 -10.17 5.44
CA ALA A 374 1.24 -10.42 4.11
C ALA A 374 0.48 -9.20 3.61
N SER A 375 0.77 -8.80 2.39
CA SER A 375 0.00 -7.78 1.68
C SER A 375 -1.34 -8.36 1.23
N VAL A 376 -2.40 -7.56 1.43
CA VAL A 376 -3.77 -7.92 1.11
C VAL A 376 -4.41 -6.74 0.40
N HIS A 377 -4.84 -7.00 -0.83
CA HIS A 377 -5.56 -6.01 -1.61
C HIS A 377 -6.84 -5.57 -0.88
N SER A 378 -7.36 -4.37 -1.09
CA SER A 378 -6.70 -3.26 -1.79
C SER A 378 -5.95 -2.32 -0.83
N THR A 379 -6.00 -2.53 0.50
CA THR A 379 -5.55 -1.49 1.46
C THR A 379 -4.90 -2.02 2.74
N THR A 380 -4.56 -3.30 2.85
CA THR A 380 -4.19 -3.89 4.15
C THR A 380 -2.87 -4.65 4.09
N VAL A 381 -2.08 -4.54 5.15
CA VAL A 381 -1.06 -5.55 5.49
C VAL A 381 -1.52 -6.24 6.76
N VAL A 382 -1.51 -7.57 6.76
CA VAL A 382 -1.91 -8.40 7.90
C VAL A 382 -0.69 -9.08 8.50
N LYS A 383 -0.71 -9.25 9.82
CA LYS A 383 0.24 -10.08 10.55
C LYS A 383 -0.40 -11.46 10.77
N ILE A 384 0.37 -12.51 10.54
CA ILE A 384 0.00 -13.91 10.76
C ILE A 384 1.05 -14.54 11.67
N THR A 385 0.64 -15.04 12.84
CA THR A 385 1.57 -15.70 13.77
C THR A 385 1.94 -17.11 13.28
N PRO A 386 3.00 -17.74 13.83
CA PRO A 386 3.31 -19.15 13.54
C PRO A 386 2.15 -20.12 13.79
N GLU A 387 1.25 -19.78 14.71
CA GLU A 387 0.05 -20.53 15.07
C GLU A 387 -1.13 -20.29 14.11
N GLY A 388 -0.99 -19.35 13.15
CA GLY A 388 -2.03 -19.01 12.18
C GLY A 388 -2.99 -17.93 12.65
N GLU A 389 -2.71 -17.20 13.74
CA GLU A 389 -3.57 -16.09 14.17
C GLU A 389 -3.36 -14.88 13.26
N GLN A 390 -4.45 -14.39 12.65
CA GLN A 390 -4.42 -13.25 11.73
C GLN A 390 -4.92 -11.97 12.41
N SER A 391 -4.20 -10.87 12.22
CA SER A 391 -4.61 -9.52 12.65
C SER A 391 -4.25 -8.46 11.61
N ILE A 392 -4.98 -7.34 11.60
CA ILE A 392 -4.61 -6.18 10.79
C ILE A 392 -3.35 -5.58 11.42
N PHE A 393 -2.27 -5.51 10.64
CA PHE A 393 -1.04 -4.87 11.06
C PHE A 393 -1.02 -3.39 10.68
N ALA A 394 -1.37 -3.07 9.43
CA ALA A 394 -1.43 -1.70 8.94
C ALA A 394 -2.49 -1.53 7.84
N GLY A 395 -3.01 -0.30 7.70
CA GLY A 395 -4.02 0.05 6.70
C GLY A 395 -5.43 -0.41 7.11
N GLY A 396 -6.19 -0.93 6.15
CA GLY A 396 -7.54 -1.45 6.37
C GLY A 396 -8.66 -0.42 6.42
N GLY A 397 -9.90 -0.90 6.34
CA GLY A 397 -11.11 -0.06 6.40
C GLY A 397 -11.11 1.04 5.34
N THR A 398 -11.25 2.30 5.78
CA THR A 398 -11.21 3.48 4.91
C THR A 398 -9.82 4.12 4.82
N SER A 399 -8.77 3.44 5.28
CA SER A 399 -7.41 3.94 5.22
C SER A 399 -6.96 4.18 3.78
N THR A 400 -6.22 5.27 3.57
CA THR A 400 -5.52 5.60 2.32
C THR A 400 -4.01 5.39 2.46
N THR A 401 -3.56 4.66 3.47
CA THR A 401 -2.14 4.35 3.68
C THR A 401 -1.58 3.59 2.50
N PHE A 402 -2.26 2.53 2.05
CA PHE A 402 -1.85 1.71 0.92
C PHE A 402 -2.85 1.83 -0.22
N ASP A 403 -2.33 1.90 -1.44
CA ASP A 403 -3.08 1.82 -2.68
C ASP A 403 -2.65 0.56 -3.44
N GLU A 404 -3.40 -0.53 -3.21
CA GLU A 404 -3.12 -1.89 -3.69
C GLU A 404 -1.75 -2.40 -3.19
N PRO A 405 -1.57 -2.73 -1.89
CA PRO A 405 -0.30 -3.29 -1.42
C PRO A 405 -0.06 -4.65 -2.09
N THR A 406 1.15 -4.83 -2.61
CA THR A 406 1.52 -5.94 -3.50
C THR A 406 2.69 -6.76 -2.98
N SER A 407 3.65 -6.12 -2.32
CA SER A 407 4.86 -6.78 -1.83
C SER A 407 5.34 -6.22 -0.51
N VAL A 408 6.06 -7.04 0.25
CA VAL A 408 6.55 -6.71 1.59
C VAL A 408 7.99 -7.20 1.75
N ALA A 409 8.88 -6.40 2.33
CA ALA A 409 10.19 -6.85 2.78
C ALA A 409 10.51 -6.32 4.18
N LEU A 410 11.18 -7.15 4.98
CA LEU A 410 11.66 -6.75 6.30
C LEU A 410 12.83 -5.75 6.15
N ALA A 411 12.79 -4.66 6.91
CA ALA A 411 13.87 -3.68 6.96
C ALA A 411 15.07 -4.19 7.79
N ASN A 412 16.26 -3.64 7.55
CA ASN A 412 17.49 -4.01 8.26
C ASN A 412 17.45 -3.73 9.78
N ASP A 413 16.55 -2.86 10.23
CA ASP A 413 16.35 -2.59 11.65
C ASP A 413 15.65 -3.76 12.39
N GLY A 414 15.12 -4.74 11.65
CA GLY A 414 14.33 -5.85 12.18
C GLY A 414 13.01 -5.43 12.83
N ASN A 415 12.66 -4.15 12.73
CA ASN A 415 11.58 -3.48 13.45
C ASN A 415 10.69 -2.68 12.50
N SER A 416 10.88 -2.79 11.19
CA SER A 416 10.05 -2.17 10.18
C SER A 416 9.92 -3.08 8.96
N ILE A 417 8.88 -2.84 8.15
CA ILE A 417 8.70 -3.43 6.82
C ILE A 417 8.60 -2.32 5.77
N TYR A 418 9.09 -2.60 4.56
CA TYR A 418 8.78 -1.85 3.37
C TYR A 418 7.64 -2.53 2.62
N VAL A 419 6.67 -1.74 2.17
CA VAL A 419 5.50 -2.21 1.43
C VAL A 419 5.46 -1.53 0.07
N GLY A 420 5.52 -2.32 -0.99
CA GLY A 420 5.32 -1.87 -2.36
C GLY A 420 3.85 -1.90 -2.70
N THR A 421 3.42 -1.00 -3.59
CA THR A 421 2.02 -0.91 -3.96
C THR A 421 1.80 -0.77 -5.47
N GLY A 422 0.59 -1.13 -5.90
CA GLY A 422 0.09 -0.99 -7.26
C GLY A 422 -0.12 0.46 -7.68
N GLY A 423 -0.44 1.33 -6.73
CA GLY A 423 -0.41 2.79 -6.88
C GLY A 423 1.00 3.39 -7.00
N GLY A 424 2.03 2.55 -7.12
CA GLY A 424 3.42 2.94 -7.34
C GLY A 424 4.10 3.54 -6.12
N GLN A 425 3.66 3.19 -4.91
CA GLN A 425 4.26 3.69 -3.69
C GLN A 425 5.18 2.64 -3.07
N VAL A 426 6.21 3.11 -2.37
CA VAL A 426 6.94 2.33 -1.38
C VAL A 426 6.78 3.02 -0.03
N ILE A 427 6.32 2.27 0.97
CA ILE A 427 5.95 2.79 2.29
C ILE A 427 6.67 2.00 3.37
N ASN A 428 7.37 2.69 4.27
CA ASN A 428 7.95 2.08 5.46
C ASN A 428 6.96 2.08 6.64
N VAL A 429 6.82 0.96 7.33
CA VAL A 429 5.92 0.78 8.47
C VAL A 429 6.64 0.07 9.60
N LYS A 430 6.60 0.62 10.82
CA LYS A 430 7.23 0.04 12.01
C LYS A 430 6.40 -1.12 12.58
N LEU A 431 7.08 -2.19 13.03
CA LEU A 431 6.56 -3.42 13.62
C LEU A 431 5.99 -3.25 15.04
#